data_AF-A0A7Z8ZEA9-F1
#
_entry.id   AF-A0A7Z8ZEA9-F1
#
_cell.length_a   1.000
_cell.length_b   1.000
_cell.length_c   1.000
_cell.angle_alpha   90.00
_cell.angle_beta   90.00
_cell.angle_gamma   90.00
#
_symmetry.space_group_name_H-M   'P 1'
#
loop_
_entity.id
_entity.type
_entity.pdbx_description
1 polymer ?
#
loop_
_entity_poly.entity_id
_entity_poly.type
_entity_poly.pdbx_seq_one_letter_code
_entity_poly.pdbx_strand_id
1 'polypeptide(L)'
;MAYQLNINWPEFLEKYWQKQPVVLKNAFPNFVDPITPDELAGLAMEPEVDSRLVSLVNEQWQASNGPFEHFDGLGETGWSLLAQAVNHWHMPAAELVRPFPRAA
;
A
#
# COMPACT_ATOMS: atom_id res chain seq x y z
N MET A 1 -12.53 4.41 -12.01
CA MET A 1 -11.50 4.30 -13.05
C MET A 1 -11.02 2.85 -13.03
N ALA A 2 -11.00 2.14 -14.14
CA ALA A 2 -10.61 0.72 -14.14
C ALA A 2 -9.09 0.62 -14.32
N TYR A 3 -8.39 0.10 -13.30
CA TYR A 3 -6.97 -0.24 -13.44
C TYR A 3 -6.83 -1.39 -14.43
N GLN A 4 -5.88 -1.29 -15.36
CA GLN A 4 -5.58 -2.35 -16.32
C GLN A 4 -4.11 -2.76 -16.18
N LEU A 5 -3.89 -4.04 -15.99
CA LEU A 5 -2.58 -4.60 -15.72
C LEU A 5 -1.94 -5.10 -17.02
N ASN A 6 -0.81 -4.53 -17.37
CA ASN A 6 -0.01 -4.89 -18.54
C ASN A 6 0.96 -6.02 -18.19
N ILE A 7 0.48 -7.27 -18.23
CA ILE A 7 1.28 -8.47 -17.93
C ILE A 7 0.95 -9.61 -18.89
N ASN A 8 1.96 -10.42 -19.18
CA ASN A 8 1.80 -11.74 -19.79
C ASN A 8 1.60 -12.79 -18.67
N TRP A 9 0.34 -13.10 -18.33
CA TRP A 9 0.01 -14.04 -17.26
C TRP A 9 0.60 -15.45 -17.44
N PRO A 10 0.51 -16.10 -18.62
CA PRO A 10 1.15 -17.39 -18.85
C PRO A 10 2.64 -17.41 -18.50
N GLU A 11 3.39 -16.43 -19.01
CA GLU A 11 4.82 -16.30 -18.71
C GLU A 11 5.07 -16.00 -17.23
N PHE A 12 4.24 -15.14 -16.62
CA PHE A 12 4.34 -14.80 -15.20
C PHE A 12 4.21 -16.03 -14.30
N LEU A 13 3.19 -16.85 -14.54
CA LEU A 13 2.93 -18.08 -13.77
C LEU A 13 4.01 -19.15 -14.01
N GLU A 14 4.51 -19.25 -15.24
CA GLU A 14 5.54 -20.22 -15.60
C GLU A 14 6.91 -19.88 -15.01
N LYS A 15 7.34 -18.62 -15.06
CA LYS A 15 8.72 -18.25 -14.73
C LYS A 15 8.91 -17.57 -13.38
N TYR A 16 7.87 -16.93 -12.82
CA TYR A 16 8.02 -16.02 -11.68
C TYR A 16 7.17 -16.39 -10.47
N TRP A 17 5.90 -16.76 -10.66
CA TRP A 17 4.99 -17.08 -9.56
C TRP A 17 5.55 -18.18 -8.65
N GLN A 18 5.73 -17.85 -7.36
CA GLN A 18 6.32 -18.72 -6.32
C GLN A 18 7.72 -19.29 -6.67
N LYS A 19 8.46 -18.66 -7.59
CA LYS A 19 9.78 -19.14 -8.06
C LYS A 19 10.88 -18.12 -7.84
N GLN A 20 10.69 -16.90 -8.36
CA GLN A 20 11.70 -15.85 -8.27
C GLN A 20 11.06 -14.44 -8.34
N PRO A 21 11.68 -13.42 -7.73
CA PRO A 21 11.19 -12.05 -7.83
C PRO A 21 11.37 -11.46 -9.23
N VAL A 22 10.47 -10.56 -9.62
CA VAL A 22 10.56 -9.82 -10.89
C VAL A 22 9.98 -8.41 -10.73
N VAL A 23 10.59 -7.43 -11.38
CA VAL A 23 10.07 -6.07 -11.46
C VAL A 23 9.27 -5.91 -12.76
N LEU A 24 7.96 -5.72 -12.65
CA LEU A 24 7.07 -5.47 -13.78
C LEU A 24 7.08 -3.96 -14.11
N LYS A 25 7.96 -3.55 -15.02
CA LYS A 25 8.04 -2.15 -15.47
C LYS A 25 6.75 -1.75 -16.19
N ASN A 26 6.19 -0.59 -15.82
CA ASN A 26 4.97 -0.06 -16.42
C ASN A 26 3.78 -1.05 -16.36
N ALA A 27 3.65 -1.78 -15.23
CA ALA A 27 2.55 -2.73 -15.01
C ALA A 27 1.17 -2.05 -15.06
N PHE A 28 1.07 -0.81 -14.60
CA PHE A 28 -0.09 0.05 -14.75
C PHE A 28 0.28 1.28 -15.59
N PRO A 29 -0.07 1.31 -16.88
CA PRO A 29 0.14 2.49 -17.71
C PRO A 29 -0.61 3.71 -17.17
N ASN A 30 0.05 4.87 -17.12
CA ASN A 30 -0.52 6.12 -16.60
C ASN A 30 -1.14 5.97 -15.20
N PHE A 31 -0.41 5.31 -14.30
CA PHE A 31 -0.86 5.07 -12.93
C PHE A 31 -1.25 6.37 -12.21
N VAL A 32 -2.43 6.36 -11.61
CA VAL A 32 -2.94 7.43 -10.74
C VAL A 32 -3.20 6.80 -9.39
N ASP A 33 -2.64 7.42 -8.35
CA ASP A 33 -2.79 6.95 -6.98
C ASP A 33 -4.27 6.89 -6.58
N PRO A 34 -4.76 5.74 -6.07
CA PRO A 34 -6.15 5.61 -5.69
C PRO A 34 -6.49 6.38 -4.41
N ILE A 35 -5.51 6.76 -3.61
CA ILE A 35 -5.68 7.41 -2.32
C ILE A 35 -4.55 8.42 -2.11
N THR A 36 -4.88 9.57 -1.54
CA THR A 36 -3.91 10.60 -1.21
C THR A 36 -3.25 10.34 0.16
N PRO A 37 -2.08 10.94 0.44
CA PRO A 37 -1.46 10.84 1.77
C PRO A 37 -2.38 11.32 2.91
N ASP A 38 -3.15 12.39 2.68
CA ASP A 38 -4.06 12.97 3.68
C ASP A 38 -5.23 12.02 3.99
N GLU A 39 -5.81 11.40 2.97
CA GLU A 39 -6.86 10.38 3.14
C GLU A 39 -6.33 9.14 3.87
N LEU A 40 -5.10 8.69 3.55
CA LEU A 40 -4.46 7.57 4.22
C LEU A 40 -4.17 7.87 5.70
N ALA A 41 -3.70 9.08 5.98
CA ALA A 41 -3.48 9.55 7.35
C ALA A 41 -4.80 9.59 8.12
N GLY A 42 -5.86 10.14 7.53
CA GLY A 42 -7.20 10.13 8.13
C GLY A 42 -7.71 8.72 8.44
N LEU A 43 -7.54 7.77 7.52
CA LEU A 43 -7.89 6.36 7.76
C LEU A 43 -7.10 5.76 8.94
N ALA A 44 -5.83 6.12 9.10
CA ALA A 44 -5.00 5.63 10.21
C ALA A 44 -5.39 6.21 11.59
N MET A 45 -6.26 7.23 11.62
CA MET A 45 -6.84 7.76 12.85
C MET A 45 -8.10 6.99 13.30
N GLU A 46 -8.71 6.22 12.39
CA GLU A 46 -9.92 5.45 12.70
C GLU A 46 -9.59 4.21 13.55
N PRO A 47 -10.33 3.94 14.64
CA PRO A 47 -10.03 2.85 15.56
C PRO A 47 -10.21 1.45 14.95
N GLU A 48 -11.00 1.32 13.89
CA GLU A 48 -11.21 0.06 13.16
C GLU A 48 -10.08 -0.27 12.17
N VAL A 49 -9.18 0.67 11.90
CA VAL A 49 -8.09 0.51 10.95
C VAL A 49 -6.81 0.13 11.68
N ASP A 50 -6.29 -1.06 11.38
CA ASP A 50 -4.97 -1.46 11.83
C ASP A 50 -3.89 -0.65 11.08
N SER A 51 -3.20 0.22 11.81
CA SER A 51 -2.17 1.10 11.26
C SER A 51 -0.92 1.09 12.13
N ARG A 52 0.23 1.36 11.50
CA ARG A 52 1.54 1.36 12.16
C ARG A 52 2.42 2.45 11.58
N LEU A 53 3.04 3.21 12.46
CA LEU A 53 4.06 4.19 12.15
C LEU A 53 5.42 3.61 12.52
N VAL A 54 6.33 3.55 11.56
CA VAL A 54 7.70 3.07 11.76
C VAL A 54 8.65 4.21 11.51
N SER A 55 9.53 4.50 12.46
CA SER A 55 10.54 5.54 12.33
C SER A 55 11.93 5.05 12.70
N LEU A 56 12.94 5.71 12.15
CA LEU A 56 14.35 5.50 12.44
C LEU A 56 14.92 6.80 13.00
N VAL A 57 15.16 6.84 14.31
CA VAL A 57 15.67 8.02 15.02
C VAL A 57 16.99 7.64 15.67
N ASN A 58 18.07 8.37 15.37
CA ASN A 58 19.41 8.09 15.90
C ASN A 58 19.83 6.62 15.70
N GLU A 59 19.61 6.07 14.50
CA GLU A 59 19.87 4.67 14.14
C GLU A 59 19.06 3.63 14.94
N GLN A 60 18.07 4.05 15.73
CA GLN A 60 17.18 3.18 16.48
C GLN A 60 15.79 3.14 15.84
N TRP A 61 15.33 1.92 15.57
CA TRP A 61 13.99 1.67 15.05
C TRP A 61 12.94 1.83 16.14
N GLN A 62 11.91 2.59 15.84
CA GLN A 62 10.72 2.75 16.68
C GLN A 62 9.50 2.35 15.86
N ALA A 63 8.53 1.71 16.52
CA ALA A 63 7.27 1.33 15.91
C ALA A 63 6.13 1.64 16.88
N SER A 64 5.14 2.36 16.39
CA SER A 64 3.93 2.71 17.12
C SER A 64 2.73 2.20 16.33
N ASN A 65 1.76 1.59 17.02
CA ASN A 65 0.51 1.15 16.41
C ASN A 65 -0.55 2.22 16.64
N GLY A 66 -1.46 2.37 15.67
CA GLY A 66 -2.58 3.28 15.77
C GLY A 66 -3.71 2.77 16.67
N PRO A 67 -4.83 3.50 16.73
CA PRO A 67 -5.10 4.73 15.98
C PRO A 67 -4.20 5.91 16.42
N PHE A 68 -3.93 6.82 15.50
CA PHE A 68 -3.17 8.04 15.80
C PHE A 68 -4.11 9.24 15.98
N GLU A 69 -3.88 10.07 16.99
CA GLU A 69 -4.66 11.31 17.18
C GLU A 69 -4.08 12.49 16.40
N HIS A 70 -2.76 12.48 16.19
CA HIS A 70 -2.02 13.51 15.48
C HIS A 70 -0.74 12.91 14.89
N PHE A 71 -0.29 13.50 13.80
CA PHE A 71 0.99 13.18 13.15
C PHE A 71 2.05 14.26 13.43
N ASP A 72 1.80 15.11 14.43
CA ASP A 72 2.71 16.17 14.85
C ASP A 72 4.01 15.60 15.41
N GLY A 73 5.13 16.25 15.11
CA GLY A 73 6.45 15.82 15.57
C GLY A 73 7.12 14.75 14.70
N LEU A 74 6.46 14.30 13.62
CA LEU A 74 7.16 13.60 12.55
C LEU A 74 8.03 14.60 11.77
N GLY A 75 9.33 14.33 11.70
CA GLY A 75 10.26 15.11 10.88
C GLY A 75 9.97 14.97 9.39
N GLU A 76 10.74 15.64 8.54
CA GLU A 76 10.55 15.55 7.07
C GLU A 76 10.94 14.17 6.49
N THR A 77 11.75 13.38 7.20
CA THR A 77 12.29 12.10 6.72
C THR A 77 12.42 11.07 7.85
N GLY A 78 12.74 9.83 7.49
CA GLY A 78 13.09 8.78 8.46
C GLY A 78 11.89 8.05 9.07
N TRP A 79 10.70 8.18 8.49
CA TRP A 79 9.51 7.47 8.94
C TRP A 79 8.63 7.01 7.77
N SER A 80 7.73 6.07 8.04
CA SER A 80 6.74 5.55 7.11
C SER A 80 5.48 5.14 7.86
N LEU A 81 4.32 5.53 7.33
CA LEU A 81 3.01 5.10 7.82
C LEU A 81 2.50 3.93 6.97
N LEU A 82 2.07 2.86 7.65
CA LEU A 82 1.47 1.69 7.04
C LEU A 82 0.03 1.58 7.54
N ALA A 83 -0.94 1.51 6.64
CA ALA A 83 -2.33 1.17 6.98
C ALA A 83 -2.71 -0.15 6.32
N GLN A 84 -3.32 -1.05 7.08
CA GLN A 84 -3.73 -2.37 6.63
C GLN A 84 -5.14 -2.34 6.05
N ALA A 85 -5.40 -3.25 5.11
CA ALA A 85 -6.73 -3.49 4.55
C ALA A 85 -7.46 -2.23 4.04
N VAL A 86 -6.72 -1.26 3.48
CA VAL A 86 -7.26 0.01 2.95
C VAL A 86 -8.37 -0.24 1.92
N ASN A 87 -8.32 -1.36 1.19
CA ASN A 87 -9.37 -1.78 0.26
C ASN A 87 -10.75 -2.04 0.92
N HIS A 88 -10.83 -2.22 2.24
CA HIS A 88 -12.11 -2.33 2.95
C HIS A 88 -12.74 -0.97 3.25
N TRP A 89 -11.92 0.07 3.35
CA TRP A 89 -12.33 1.40 3.82
C TRP A 89 -12.32 2.45 2.71
N HIS A 90 -11.57 2.20 1.63
CA HIS A 90 -11.43 3.12 0.50
C HIS A 90 -11.79 2.45 -0.83
N MET A 91 -12.97 2.78 -1.36
CA MET A 91 -13.51 2.20 -2.60
C MET A 91 -12.57 2.34 -3.80
N PRO A 92 -11.96 3.51 -4.09
CA PRO A 92 -10.98 3.62 -5.16
C PRO A 92 -9.75 2.70 -4.98
N ALA A 93 -9.28 2.48 -3.74
CA ALA A 93 -8.17 1.58 -3.48
C ALA A 93 -8.57 0.11 -3.70
N ALA A 94 -9.83 -0.25 -3.46
CA ALA A 94 -10.35 -1.58 -3.76
C ALA A 94 -10.31 -1.92 -5.26
N GLU A 95 -10.45 -0.93 -6.13
CA GLU A 95 -10.36 -1.13 -7.59
C GLU A 95 -8.97 -1.59 -8.04
N LEU A 96 -7.91 -1.26 -7.29
CA LEU A 96 -6.54 -1.65 -7.61
C LEU A 96 -6.31 -3.17 -7.51
N VAL A 97 -7.13 -3.87 -6.72
CA VAL A 97 -7.04 -5.32 -6.53
C VAL A 97 -7.68 -6.10 -7.68
N ARG A 98 -8.68 -5.53 -8.36
CA ARG A 98 -9.47 -6.21 -9.39
C ARG A 98 -8.67 -6.83 -10.56
N PRO A 99 -7.58 -6.21 -11.05
CA PRO A 99 -6.82 -6.76 -12.17
C PRO A 99 -6.01 -8.02 -11.83
N PHE A 100 -5.85 -8.31 -10.54
CA PHE A 100 -5.21 -9.55 -10.09
C PHE A 100 -6.27 -10.65 -10.03
N PRO A 101 -6.08 -11.77 -10.73
CA PRO A 101 -7.02 -12.87 -10.69
C PRO A 101 -7.13 -13.40 -9.25
N ARG A 102 -8.36 -13.63 -8.79
CA ARG A 102 -8.58 -14.34 -7.53
C ARG A 102 -7.98 -15.74 -7.67
N ALA A 103 -7.19 -16.15 -6.68
CA ALA A 103 -6.84 -17.56 -6.56
C ALA A 103 -8.15 -18.35 -6.45
N ALA A 104 -8.34 -19.32 -7.34
CA ALA A 104 -9.41 -20.30 -7.24
C ALA A 104 -9.16 -21.25 -6.07
#